data_AF-A0A2T0UWV3-F1
#
_entry.id   AF-A0A2T0UWV3-F1
#
_cell.length_a   1.000
_cell.length_b   1.000
_cell.length_c   1.000
_cell.angle_alpha   90.00
_cell.angle_beta   90.00
_cell.angle_gamma   90.00
#
_symmetry.space_group_name_H-M   'P 1'
#
loop_
_entity.id
_entity.type
_entity.pdbx_description
1 polymer ?
#
loop_
_entity_poly.entity_id
_entity_poly.type
_entity_poly.pdbx_seq_one_letter_code
_entity_poly.pdbx_strand_id
1 'polypeptide(L)'
;MPAAPHKVGRRERNKQEKLDRITAAARELFAEHGVDEVTTQQIAEAADIGTGTLFLYAKNKGELLLLVQNSTYAEALIEGRNAAEDTPEILDAVMAIIRPVVVCNRKQVDNGRTYLREMVFGDPAEPHHRDALDLTVETEAAIAAVLGRDQATDPTTAAALAHIISAIMFIAMAPTINADRSIEDLLQEIRDQLRIVLAP
;
A
#
# COMPACT_ATOMS: atom_id res chain seq x y z
N MET A 1 27.82 26.32 17.38
CA MET A 1 28.19 24.95 17.80
C MET A 1 27.16 24.00 17.22
N PRO A 2 27.52 22.95 16.47
CA PRO A 2 26.53 21.98 16.00
C PRO A 2 26.10 21.10 17.18
N ALA A 3 24.79 20.88 17.31
CA ALA A 3 24.20 20.05 18.37
C ALA A 3 24.66 18.59 18.21
N ALA A 4 25.09 17.98 19.31
CA ALA A 4 25.46 16.56 19.34
C ALA A 4 24.21 15.69 19.09
N PRO A 5 24.33 14.57 18.34
CA PRO A 5 23.19 13.70 18.07
C PRO A 5 22.68 13.11 19.40
N HIS A 6 21.38 13.31 19.68
CA HIS A 6 20.73 12.75 20.85
C HIS A 6 20.81 11.21 20.79
N LYS A 7 21.61 10.60 21.67
CA LYS A 7 21.65 9.15 21.84
C LYS A 7 20.26 8.67 22.26
N VAL A 8 19.61 7.91 21.38
CA VAL A 8 18.29 7.29 21.61
C VAL A 8 18.28 6.59 22.97
N GLY A 9 17.36 6.98 23.84
CA GLY A 9 17.27 6.47 25.21
C GLY A 9 16.97 4.96 25.25
N ARG A 10 17.36 4.27 26.33
CA ARG A 10 17.15 2.81 26.49
C ARG A 10 15.68 2.40 26.30
N ARG A 11 14.74 3.21 26.77
CA ARG A 11 13.30 2.97 26.60
C ARG A 11 12.89 2.96 25.13
N GLU A 12 13.42 3.90 24.34
CA GLU A 12 13.07 4.04 22.93
C GLU A 12 13.67 2.89 22.10
N ARG A 13 14.91 2.50 22.40
CA ARG A 13 15.51 1.30 21.77
C ARG A 13 14.70 0.03 22.07
N ASN A 14 14.34 -0.20 23.33
CA ASN A 14 13.52 -1.35 23.70
C ASN A 14 12.11 -1.33 23.04
N LYS A 15 11.58 -0.14 22.76
CA LYS A 15 10.30 0.03 22.05
C LYS A 15 10.47 -0.34 20.58
N GLN A 16 11.53 0.15 19.94
CA GLN A 16 11.85 -0.17 18.55
C GLN A 16 12.14 -1.65 18.34
N GLU A 17 12.96 -2.27 19.20
CA GLU A 17 13.27 -3.71 19.14
C GLU A 17 12.00 -4.59 19.20
N LYS A 18 11.00 -4.16 19.98
CA LYS A 18 9.70 -4.85 20.05
C LYS A 18 8.88 -4.63 18.78
N LEU A 19 8.84 -3.39 18.27
CA LEU A 19 8.17 -3.09 17.01
C LEU A 19 8.76 -3.92 15.87
N ASP A 20 10.09 -4.00 15.76
CA ASP A 20 10.77 -4.76 14.73
C ASP A 20 10.41 -6.26 14.79
N ARG A 21 10.37 -6.84 16.00
CA ARG A 21 9.94 -8.23 16.22
C ARG A 21 8.48 -8.46 15.85
N ILE A 22 7.59 -7.55 16.23
CA ILE A 22 6.16 -7.60 15.88
C ILE A 22 5.99 -7.56 14.36
N THR A 23 6.63 -6.59 13.71
CA THR A 23 6.54 -6.39 12.26
C THR A 23 7.11 -7.59 11.50
N ALA A 24 8.23 -8.15 11.95
CA ALA A 24 8.82 -9.34 11.33
C ALA A 24 7.90 -10.57 11.45
N ALA A 25 7.42 -10.89 12.66
CA ALA A 25 6.55 -12.04 12.90
C ALA A 25 5.21 -11.91 12.16
N ALA A 26 4.60 -10.73 12.18
CA ALA A 26 3.35 -10.47 11.45
C ALA A 26 3.54 -10.59 9.94
N ARG A 27 4.64 -10.04 9.40
CA ARG A 27 4.95 -10.12 7.96
C ARG A 27 5.12 -11.56 7.51
N GLU A 28 5.87 -12.37 8.26
CA GLU A 28 6.10 -13.78 7.95
C GLU A 28 4.79 -14.58 7.95
N LEU A 29 4.04 -14.51 9.06
CA LEU A 29 2.80 -15.26 9.21
C LEU A 29 1.73 -14.85 8.20
N PHE A 30 1.56 -13.55 7.95
CA PHE A 30 0.60 -13.08 6.94
C PHE A 30 1.03 -13.49 5.54
N ALA A 31 2.32 -13.47 5.21
CA ALA A 31 2.80 -13.91 3.89
C ALA A 31 2.57 -15.41 3.67
N GLU A 32 2.77 -16.24 4.69
CA GLU A 32 2.65 -17.70 4.58
C GLU A 32 1.19 -18.18 4.58
N HIS A 33 0.35 -17.62 5.47
CA HIS A 33 -0.99 -18.16 5.71
C HIS A 33 -2.12 -17.23 5.26
N GLY A 34 -1.83 -15.96 4.96
CA GLY A 34 -2.85 -14.94 4.76
C GLY A 34 -3.45 -14.42 6.07
N VAL A 35 -3.99 -13.21 6.03
CA VAL A 35 -4.50 -12.50 7.21
C VAL A 35 -5.66 -13.22 7.87
N ASP A 36 -6.51 -13.91 7.11
CA ASP A 36 -7.70 -14.56 7.65
C ASP A 36 -7.36 -15.76 8.56
N GLU A 37 -6.34 -16.54 8.19
CA GLU A 37 -5.87 -17.73 8.92
C GLU A 37 -4.94 -17.41 10.11
N VAL A 38 -4.48 -16.16 10.23
CA VAL A 38 -3.56 -15.72 11.29
C VAL A 38 -4.31 -15.00 12.41
N THR A 39 -3.99 -15.37 13.65
CA THR A 39 -4.48 -14.72 14.87
C THR A 39 -3.43 -13.77 15.46
N THR A 40 -3.88 -12.75 16.18
CA THR A 40 -2.98 -11.84 16.91
C THR A 40 -2.23 -12.55 18.05
N GLN A 41 -2.76 -13.67 18.56
CA GLN A 41 -2.08 -14.51 19.54
C GLN A 41 -0.87 -15.23 18.94
N GLN A 42 -1.02 -15.84 17.75
CA GLN A 42 0.10 -16.48 17.04
C GLN A 42 1.22 -15.47 16.75
N ILE A 43 0.86 -14.25 16.33
CA ILE A 43 1.85 -13.19 16.09
C ILE A 43 2.54 -12.78 17.39
N ALA A 44 1.79 -12.61 18.49
CA ALA A 44 2.37 -12.25 19.78
C ALA A 44 3.35 -13.34 20.28
N GLU A 45 2.99 -14.61 20.12
CA GLU A 45 3.84 -15.76 20.46
C GLU A 45 5.11 -15.80 19.60
N ALA A 46 4.98 -15.69 18.28
CA ALA A 46 6.12 -15.66 17.35
C ALA A 46 7.04 -14.44 17.60
N ALA A 47 6.46 -13.30 17.99
CA ALA A 47 7.20 -12.10 18.37
C ALA A 47 7.71 -12.16 19.83
N ASP A 48 7.47 -13.23 20.59
CA ASP A 48 7.78 -13.44 22.01
C ASP A 48 7.40 -12.24 22.91
N ILE A 49 6.13 -11.83 22.80
CA ILE A 49 5.51 -10.79 23.63
C ILE A 49 4.11 -11.23 24.09
N GLY A 50 3.57 -10.56 25.12
CA GLY A 50 2.17 -10.75 25.46
C GLY A 50 1.24 -10.06 24.46
N THR A 51 0.07 -10.64 24.19
CA THR A 51 -0.96 -10.06 23.29
C THR A 51 -1.38 -8.64 23.72
N GLY A 52 -1.46 -8.38 25.02
CA GLY A 52 -1.71 -7.02 25.52
C GLY A 52 -0.63 -6.01 25.17
N THR A 53 0.62 -6.45 25.01
CA THR A 53 1.72 -5.59 24.52
C THR A 53 1.59 -5.34 23.02
N LEU A 54 1.20 -6.34 22.23
CA LEU A 54 0.95 -6.19 20.79
C LEU A 54 -0.09 -5.09 20.51
N PHE A 55 -1.18 -5.05 21.29
CA PHE A 55 -2.23 -4.03 21.15
C PHE A 55 -1.81 -2.60 21.49
N LEU A 56 -0.62 -2.39 22.08
CA LEU A 56 -0.04 -1.06 22.24
C LEU A 56 0.58 -0.52 20.95
N TYR A 57 0.84 -1.39 19.97
CA TYR A 57 1.43 -1.04 18.68
C TYR A 57 0.38 -1.06 17.56
N ALA A 58 -0.56 -2.00 17.59
CA ALA A 58 -1.64 -2.09 16.61
C ALA A 58 -2.94 -2.52 17.31
N LYS A 59 -3.99 -1.69 17.27
CA LYS A 59 -5.20 -1.91 18.09
C LYS A 59 -6.02 -3.14 17.68
N ASN A 60 -5.88 -3.59 16.44
CA ASN A 60 -6.59 -4.74 15.91
C ASN A 60 -5.76 -5.42 14.79
N LYS A 61 -6.26 -6.55 14.27
CA LYS A 61 -5.58 -7.31 13.21
C LYS A 61 -5.44 -6.53 11.90
N GLY A 62 -6.42 -5.70 11.56
CA GLY A 62 -6.39 -4.82 10.38
C GLY A 62 -5.27 -3.78 10.50
N GLU A 63 -5.18 -3.08 11.63
CA GLU A 63 -4.09 -2.13 11.93
C GLU A 63 -2.71 -2.79 11.88
N LEU A 64 -2.60 -4.04 12.36
CA LEU A 64 -1.36 -4.82 12.28
C LEU A 64 -1.01 -5.20 10.83
N LEU A 65 -2.01 -5.49 10.00
CA LEU A 65 -1.81 -5.73 8.58
C LEU A 65 -1.32 -4.45 7.86
N LEU A 66 -1.91 -3.29 8.18
CA LEU A 66 -1.49 -2.00 7.62
C LEU A 66 -0.05 -1.67 8.02
N LEU A 67 0.30 -1.83 9.31
CA LEU A 67 1.67 -1.66 9.82
C LEU A 67 2.71 -2.41 8.98
N VAL A 68 2.45 -3.67 8.63
CA VAL A 68 3.43 -4.46 7.85
C VAL A 68 3.39 -4.13 6.36
N GLN A 69 2.22 -3.84 5.79
CA GLN A 69 2.07 -3.71 4.34
C GLN A 69 2.40 -2.30 3.83
N ASN A 70 2.20 -1.23 4.62
CA ASN A 70 2.45 0.15 4.20
C ASN A 70 3.87 0.34 3.62
N SER A 71 4.88 -0.21 4.30
CA SER A 71 6.28 -0.18 3.79
C SER A 71 6.42 -0.79 2.38
N THR A 72 5.71 -1.89 2.11
CA THR A 72 5.79 -2.60 0.83
C THR A 72 5.07 -1.82 -0.27
N TYR A 73 3.94 -1.17 0.04
CA TYR A 73 3.26 -0.27 -0.89
C TYR A 73 4.06 1.00 -1.17
N ALA A 74 4.73 1.57 -0.16
CA ALA A 74 5.62 2.71 -0.32
C ALA A 74 6.79 2.37 -1.27
N GLU A 75 7.43 1.22 -1.08
CA GLU A 75 8.49 0.72 -1.97
C GLU A 75 7.99 0.52 -3.40
N ALA A 76 6.80 -0.06 -3.58
CA ALA A 76 6.18 -0.25 -4.88
C ALA A 76 5.88 1.09 -5.59
N LEU A 77 5.42 2.10 -4.85
CA LEU A 77 5.19 3.44 -5.40
C LEU A 77 6.51 4.10 -5.84
N ILE A 78 7.58 3.96 -5.05
CA ILE A 78 8.91 4.47 -5.42
C ILE A 78 9.41 3.79 -6.70
N GLU A 79 9.32 2.47 -6.78
CA GLU A 79 9.68 1.70 -7.98
C GLU A 79 8.91 2.21 -9.21
N GLY A 80 7.60 2.36 -9.07
CA GLY A 80 6.73 2.80 -10.14
C GLY A 80 6.98 4.24 -10.60
N ARG A 81 7.27 5.16 -9.67
CA ARG A 81 7.66 6.55 -9.99
C ARG A 81 8.95 6.57 -10.83
N ASN A 82 9.97 5.83 -10.39
CA ASN A 82 11.25 5.76 -11.10
C ASN A 82 11.05 5.20 -12.52
N ALA A 83 10.27 4.12 -12.67
CA ALA A 83 9.99 3.54 -13.99
C ALA A 83 9.19 4.49 -14.90
N ALA A 84 8.28 5.28 -14.33
CA ALA A 84 7.49 6.24 -15.09
C ALA A 84 8.33 7.42 -15.62
N GLU A 85 9.38 7.86 -14.92
CA GLU A 85 10.25 8.96 -15.35
C GLU A 85 10.90 8.68 -16.72
N ASP A 86 11.31 7.44 -16.95
CA ASP A 86 11.95 7.00 -18.20
C ASP A 86 10.96 6.60 -19.29
N THR A 87 9.66 6.76 -19.05
CA THR A 87 8.58 6.32 -19.96
C THR A 87 7.88 7.53 -20.59
N PRO A 88 8.07 7.80 -21.90
CA PRO A 88 7.51 9.01 -22.53
C PRO A 88 6.00 8.95 -22.80
N GLU A 89 5.48 7.77 -23.16
CA GLU A 89 4.07 7.60 -23.49
C GLU A 89 3.23 7.60 -22.20
N ILE A 90 2.15 8.38 -22.18
CA ILE A 90 1.38 8.69 -20.96
C ILE A 90 0.74 7.43 -20.36
N LEU A 91 0.08 6.62 -21.20
CA LEU A 91 -0.56 5.39 -20.72
C LEU A 91 0.48 4.42 -20.15
N ASP A 92 1.60 4.23 -20.82
CA ASP A 92 2.71 3.39 -20.37
C ASP A 92 3.33 3.91 -19.07
N ALA A 93 3.50 5.22 -18.92
CA ALA A 93 4.05 5.83 -17.71
C ALA A 93 3.09 5.67 -16.52
N VAL A 94 1.78 5.81 -16.73
CA VAL A 94 0.78 5.50 -15.69
C VAL A 94 0.82 4.01 -15.34
N MET A 95 0.89 3.12 -16.34
CA MET A 95 0.98 1.68 -16.10
C MET A 95 2.29 1.28 -15.39
N ALA A 96 3.37 2.04 -15.57
CA ALA A 96 4.62 1.85 -14.83
C ALA A 96 4.45 2.12 -13.32
N ILE A 97 3.59 3.07 -12.93
CA ILE A 97 3.22 3.30 -11.53
C ILE A 97 2.30 2.19 -11.00
N ILE A 98 1.31 1.79 -11.79
CA ILE A 98 0.28 0.81 -11.38
C ILE A 98 0.86 -0.59 -11.19
N ARG A 99 1.76 -1.04 -12.08
CA ARG A 99 2.23 -2.43 -12.09
C ARG A 99 2.85 -2.87 -10.74
N PRO A 100 3.80 -2.16 -10.14
CA PRO A 100 4.35 -2.54 -8.83
C PRO A 100 3.30 -2.58 -7.72
N VAL A 101 2.32 -1.66 -7.72
CA VAL A 101 1.23 -1.62 -6.74
C VAL A 101 0.35 -2.87 -6.85
N VAL A 102 -0.04 -3.24 -8.08
CA VAL A 102 -0.82 -4.48 -8.33
C VAL A 102 -0.02 -5.71 -7.95
N VAL A 103 1.26 -5.79 -8.36
CA VAL A 103 2.14 -6.91 -7.98
C VAL A 103 2.26 -7.04 -6.47
N CYS A 104 2.49 -5.93 -5.77
CA CYS A 104 2.56 -5.86 -4.32
C CYS A 104 1.26 -6.38 -3.66
N ASN A 105 0.11 -5.85 -4.07
CA ASN A 105 -1.20 -6.25 -3.57
C ASN A 105 -1.45 -7.76 -3.75
N ARG A 106 -1.03 -8.31 -4.89
CA ARG A 106 -1.31 -9.69 -5.30
C ARG A 106 -0.27 -10.71 -4.82
N LYS A 107 0.80 -10.29 -4.11
CA LYS A 107 1.78 -11.22 -3.49
C LYS A 107 1.11 -12.23 -2.58
N GLN A 108 0.14 -11.77 -1.79
CA GLN A 108 -0.83 -12.64 -1.14
C GLN A 108 -2.22 -11.98 -1.20
N VAL A 109 -3.11 -12.61 -1.98
CA VAL A 109 -4.40 -12.07 -2.40
C VAL A 109 -5.29 -11.63 -1.23
N ASP A 110 -5.41 -12.46 -0.19
CA ASP A 110 -6.29 -12.13 0.93
C ASP A 110 -5.75 -10.98 1.77
N ASN A 111 -4.43 -10.84 1.86
CA ASN A 111 -3.79 -9.69 2.49
C ASN A 111 -4.04 -8.42 1.69
N GLY A 112 -3.86 -8.47 0.38
CA GLY A 112 -4.09 -7.32 -0.51
C GLY A 112 -5.55 -6.85 -0.48
N ARG A 113 -6.50 -7.79 -0.54
CA ARG A 113 -7.93 -7.48 -0.46
C ARG A 113 -8.33 -6.91 0.89
N THR A 114 -7.82 -7.50 1.97
CA THR A 114 -8.09 -7.01 3.32
C THR A 114 -7.48 -5.64 3.54
N TYR A 115 -6.28 -5.37 3.04
CA TYR A 115 -5.66 -4.04 3.08
C TYR A 115 -6.56 -2.98 2.44
N LEU A 116 -7.05 -3.23 1.22
CA LEU A 116 -7.97 -2.34 0.53
C LEU A 116 -9.29 -2.15 1.28
N ARG A 117 -9.82 -3.21 1.90
CA ARG A 117 -11.03 -3.13 2.74
C ARG A 117 -10.79 -2.28 3.98
N GLU A 118 -9.66 -2.44 4.65
CA GLU A 118 -9.31 -1.64 5.83
C GLU A 118 -9.16 -0.16 5.48
N MET A 119 -8.66 0.19 4.29
CA MET A 119 -8.61 1.59 3.83
C MET A 119 -9.99 2.24 3.68
N VAL A 120 -11.03 1.47 3.33
CA VAL A 120 -12.39 1.99 3.12
C VAL A 120 -13.21 2.02 4.41
N PHE A 121 -13.06 1.02 5.27
CA PHE A 121 -13.93 0.82 6.43
C PHE A 121 -13.23 0.94 7.79
N GLY A 122 -11.91 1.12 7.81
CA GLY A 122 -11.13 1.26 9.03
C GLY A 122 -11.30 2.62 9.72
N ASP A 123 -10.74 2.75 10.92
CA ASP A 123 -10.77 3.99 11.69
C ASP A 123 -9.63 4.94 11.24
N PRO A 124 -9.93 6.11 10.63
CA PRO A 124 -8.91 7.06 10.19
C PRO A 124 -8.17 7.74 11.35
N ALA A 125 -8.57 7.51 12.60
CA ALA A 125 -7.82 7.96 13.76
C ALA A 125 -6.60 7.08 14.07
N GLU A 126 -6.51 5.88 13.50
CA GLU A 126 -5.38 4.98 13.71
C GLU A 126 -4.18 5.35 12.82
N PRO A 127 -2.95 5.25 13.36
CA PRO A 127 -1.77 5.75 12.67
C PRO A 127 -1.48 5.02 11.35
N HIS A 128 -1.55 3.69 11.31
CA HIS A 128 -1.19 2.94 10.11
C HIS A 128 -2.29 2.97 9.05
N HIS A 129 -3.54 3.17 9.46
CA HIS A 129 -4.61 3.54 8.55
C HIS A 129 -4.38 4.91 7.89
N ARG A 130 -3.97 5.94 8.65
CA ARG A 130 -3.61 7.24 8.04
C ARG A 130 -2.46 7.09 7.04
N ASP A 131 -1.41 6.38 7.40
CA ASP A 131 -0.28 6.11 6.50
C ASP A 131 -0.74 5.42 5.20
N ALA A 132 -1.71 4.50 5.27
CA ALA A 132 -2.27 3.83 4.08
C ALA A 132 -3.11 4.79 3.19
N LEU A 133 -3.86 5.70 3.80
CA LEU A 133 -4.58 6.75 3.08
C LEU A 133 -3.62 7.74 2.43
N ASP A 134 -2.55 8.13 3.12
CA ASP A 134 -1.51 9.01 2.60
C ASP A 134 -0.84 8.37 1.36
N LEU A 135 -0.54 7.07 1.40
CA LEU A 135 -0.02 6.33 0.23
C LEU A 135 -0.98 6.35 -0.97
N THR A 136 -2.30 6.38 -0.73
CA THR A 136 -3.30 6.52 -1.80
C THR A 136 -3.21 7.90 -2.45
N VAL A 137 -3.16 8.95 -1.62
CA VAL A 137 -3.02 10.34 -2.08
C VAL A 137 -1.70 10.51 -2.83
N GLU A 138 -0.61 9.93 -2.34
CA GLU A 138 0.69 9.97 -3.02
C GLU A 138 0.65 9.24 -4.37
N THR A 139 -0.04 8.09 -4.46
CA THR A 139 -0.21 7.34 -5.71
C THR A 139 -1.03 8.15 -6.71
N GLU A 140 -2.14 8.75 -6.30
CA GLU A 140 -2.94 9.64 -7.15
C GLU A 140 -2.12 10.85 -7.62
N ALA A 141 -1.34 11.46 -6.73
CA ALA A 141 -0.45 12.57 -7.09
C ALA A 141 0.63 12.16 -8.10
N ALA A 142 1.17 10.94 -7.99
CA ALA A 142 2.12 10.40 -8.96
C ALA A 142 1.48 10.27 -10.35
N ILE A 143 0.27 9.71 -10.41
CA ILE A 143 -0.48 9.53 -11.66
C ILE A 143 -0.85 10.89 -12.26
N ALA A 144 -1.37 11.82 -11.46
CA ALA A 144 -1.71 13.17 -11.92
C ALA A 144 -0.49 13.92 -12.48
N ALA A 145 0.69 13.74 -11.87
CA ALA A 145 1.94 14.32 -12.37
C ALA A 145 2.33 13.75 -13.75
N VAL A 146 2.11 12.45 -13.99
CA VAL A 146 2.32 11.83 -15.31
C VAL A 146 1.34 12.42 -16.33
N LEU A 147 0.05 12.49 -15.99
CA LEU A 147 -1.01 12.98 -16.88
C LEU A 147 -0.83 14.46 -17.27
N GLY A 148 -0.17 15.26 -16.43
CA GLY A 148 0.11 16.68 -16.70
C GLY A 148 1.42 16.96 -17.46
N ARG A 149 2.20 15.95 -17.86
CA ARG A 149 3.54 16.15 -18.46
C ARG A 149 3.54 16.99 -19.73
N ASP A 150 2.55 16.81 -20.59
CA ASP A 150 2.46 17.48 -21.88
C ASP A 150 1.75 18.85 -21.81
N GLN A 151 1.28 19.26 -20.62
CA GLN A 151 0.49 20.47 -20.38
C GLN A 151 -0.80 20.55 -21.21
N ALA A 152 -1.21 19.48 -21.88
CA ALA A 152 -2.49 19.40 -22.59
C ALA A 152 -3.63 19.17 -21.61
N THR A 153 -3.37 18.45 -20.51
CA THR A 153 -4.31 18.21 -19.42
C THR A 153 -4.10 19.23 -18.30
N ASP A 154 -5.14 19.98 -17.95
CA ASP A 154 -5.06 20.91 -16.82
C ASP A 154 -4.99 20.17 -15.46
N PRO A 155 -4.44 20.80 -14.41
CA PRO A 155 -4.22 20.13 -13.13
C PRO A 155 -5.49 19.58 -12.46
N THR A 156 -6.65 20.21 -12.66
CA THR A 156 -7.92 19.74 -12.09
C THR A 156 -8.40 18.49 -12.82
N THR A 157 -8.32 18.47 -14.15
CA THR A 157 -8.64 17.29 -14.96
C THR A 157 -7.67 16.14 -14.66
N ALA A 158 -6.37 16.41 -14.54
CA ALA A 158 -5.36 15.40 -14.20
C ALA A 158 -5.62 14.75 -12.83
N ALA A 159 -5.97 15.56 -11.82
CA ALA A 159 -6.34 15.04 -10.50
C ALA A 159 -7.61 14.18 -10.53
N ALA A 160 -8.64 14.61 -11.29
CA ALA A 160 -9.87 13.85 -11.45
C ALA A 160 -9.63 12.51 -12.17
N LEU A 161 -8.82 12.51 -13.23
CA LEU A 161 -8.42 11.28 -13.94
C LEU A 161 -7.62 10.34 -13.03
N ALA A 162 -6.67 10.86 -12.24
CA ALA A 162 -5.92 10.06 -11.28
C ALA A 162 -6.83 9.38 -10.25
N HIS A 163 -7.84 10.10 -9.75
CA HIS A 163 -8.83 9.54 -8.84
C HIS A 163 -9.71 8.45 -9.51
N ILE A 164 -10.12 8.64 -10.78
CA ILE A 164 -10.83 7.61 -11.55
C ILE A 164 -9.96 6.36 -11.73
N ILE A 165 -8.66 6.53 -12.02
CA ILE A 165 -7.70 5.43 -12.16
C ILE A 165 -7.52 4.70 -10.82
N SER A 166 -7.46 5.43 -9.71
CA SER A 166 -7.45 4.87 -8.35
C SER A 166 -8.69 4.01 -8.08
N ALA A 167 -9.88 4.47 -8.46
CA ALA A 167 -11.11 3.69 -8.36
C ALA A 167 -11.09 2.43 -9.23
N ILE A 168 -10.57 2.51 -10.46
CA ILE A 168 -10.36 1.36 -11.35
C ILE A 168 -9.46 0.31 -10.67
N MET A 169 -8.31 0.73 -10.14
CA MET A 169 -7.39 -0.15 -9.41
C MET A 169 -8.07 -0.82 -8.21
N PHE A 170 -8.81 -0.04 -7.43
CA PHE A 170 -9.53 -0.54 -6.26
C PHE A 170 -10.54 -1.63 -6.65
N ILE A 171 -11.38 -1.39 -7.65
CA ILE A 171 -12.40 -2.34 -8.12
C ILE A 171 -11.77 -3.54 -8.84
N ALA A 172 -10.62 -3.39 -9.49
CA ALA A 172 -9.89 -4.52 -10.05
C ALA A 172 -9.37 -5.47 -8.97
N MET A 173 -8.88 -4.95 -7.83
CA MET A 173 -8.16 -5.74 -6.83
C MET A 173 -8.98 -6.17 -5.60
N ALA A 174 -9.88 -5.33 -5.09
CA ALA A 174 -10.57 -5.58 -3.81
C ALA A 174 -11.67 -6.66 -3.86
N PRO A 175 -12.56 -6.70 -4.89
CA PRO A 175 -13.69 -7.62 -4.91
C PRO A 175 -13.28 -9.09 -4.96
N THR A 176 -13.98 -9.93 -4.20
CA THR A 176 -13.75 -11.39 -4.14
C THR A 176 -13.90 -12.08 -5.48
N ILE A 177 -14.73 -11.55 -6.39
CA ILE A 177 -14.92 -12.10 -7.74
C ILE A 177 -13.63 -12.05 -8.58
N ASN A 178 -12.68 -11.18 -8.23
CA ASN A 178 -11.38 -11.06 -8.88
C ASN A 178 -10.26 -11.81 -8.13
N ALA A 179 -10.58 -12.54 -7.06
CA ALA A 179 -9.57 -13.17 -6.20
C ALA A 179 -8.68 -14.16 -6.95
N ASP A 180 -9.23 -14.91 -7.92
CA ASP A 180 -8.48 -15.93 -8.68
C ASP A 180 -7.81 -15.39 -9.95
N ARG A 181 -7.95 -14.10 -10.25
CA ARG A 181 -7.41 -13.53 -11.49
C ARG A 181 -5.91 -13.34 -11.44
N SER A 182 -5.22 -13.61 -12.55
CA SER A 182 -3.78 -13.41 -12.61
C SER A 182 -3.42 -11.92 -12.56
N ILE A 183 -2.18 -11.62 -12.16
CA ILE A 183 -1.65 -10.24 -12.20
C ILE A 183 -1.76 -9.67 -13.62
N GLU A 184 -1.45 -10.47 -14.63
CA GLU A 184 -1.48 -9.99 -16.01
C GLU A 184 -2.90 -9.76 -16.54
N ASP A 185 -3.88 -10.58 -16.13
CA ASP A 185 -5.28 -10.33 -16.49
C ASP A 185 -5.79 -9.03 -15.87
N LEU A 186 -5.39 -8.73 -14.63
CA LEU A 186 -5.76 -7.49 -13.95
C LEU A 186 -5.08 -6.28 -14.62
N LEU A 187 -3.78 -6.37 -14.90
CA LEU A 187 -3.05 -5.29 -15.55
C LEU A 187 -3.53 -5.03 -16.98
N GLN A 188 -3.89 -6.08 -17.72
CA GLN A 188 -4.46 -5.95 -19.05
C GLN A 188 -5.83 -5.25 -19.01
N GLU A 189 -6.71 -5.65 -18.10
CA GLU A 189 -8.00 -4.99 -17.92
C GLU A 189 -7.84 -3.51 -17.52
N ILE A 190 -6.98 -3.22 -16.54
CA ILE A 190 -6.71 -1.85 -16.11
C ILE A 190 -6.21 -1.03 -17.30
N ARG A 191 -5.24 -1.56 -18.07
CA ARG A 191 -4.73 -0.88 -19.27
C ARG A 191 -5.81 -0.61 -20.30
N ASP A 192 -6.71 -1.57 -20.55
CA ASP A 192 -7.81 -1.41 -21.49
C ASP A 192 -8.82 -0.34 -21.04
N GLN A 193 -9.13 -0.28 -19.74
CA GLN A 193 -9.98 0.76 -19.16
C GLN A 193 -9.31 2.14 -19.23
N LEU A 194 -8.03 2.23 -18.89
CA LEU A 194 -7.26 3.49 -18.96
C LEU A 194 -7.18 4.00 -20.39
N ARG A 195 -7.00 3.13 -21.39
CA ARG A 195 -7.01 3.53 -22.81
C ARG A 195 -8.32 4.18 -23.23
N ILE A 196 -9.45 3.77 -22.64
CA ILE A 196 -10.77 4.37 -22.90
C ILE A 196 -10.90 5.71 -22.17
N VAL A 197 -10.48 5.76 -20.90
CA VAL A 197 -10.57 6.96 -20.06
C VAL A 197 -9.65 8.08 -20.55
N LEU A 198 -8.49 7.73 -21.08
CA LEU A 198 -7.48 8.68 -21.61
C LEU A 198 -7.64 8.93 -23.12
N ALA A 199 -8.69 8.40 -23.75
CA ALA A 199 -8.95 8.70 -25.15
C ALA A 199 -9.24 10.21 -25.31
N PRO A 200 -8.69 10.86 -26.36
CA PRO A 200 -8.87 12.30 -26.60
C PRO A 200 -10.32 12.67 -26.96
#